data_AF-A0AAW2TCZ9-F1
#
_entry.id   AF-A0AAW2TCZ9-F1
#
_cell.length_a   1.000
_cell.length_b   1.000
_cell.length_c   1.000
_cell.angle_alpha   90.00
_cell.angle_beta   90.00
_cell.angle_gamma   90.00
#
_symmetry.space_group_name_H-M   'P 1'
#
loop_
_entity.id
_entity.type
_entity.pdbx_description
1 polymer ?
#
loop_
_entity_poly.entity_id
_entity_poly.type
_entity_poly.pdbx_seq_one_letter_code
_entity_poly.pdbx_strand_id
1 'polypeptide(L)'
;MYSSTKTARALWESLAKKYKIEDAGLKKFIVEKFLEFKMVDSKIVMNQVQEFQIILHDLHAEGMKLSEFFQVAPMIEKLPPLWKNFKKLPKAQAEGNGFED
;
A
#
# COMPACT_ATOMS: atom_id res chain seq x y z
N MET A 1 44.73 -23.69 -7.61
CA MET A 1 43.86 -23.19 -6.53
C MET A 1 42.66 -22.45 -7.16
N TYR A 2 41.62 -23.17 -7.62
CA TYR A 2 40.46 -22.56 -8.34
C TYR A 2 39.21 -23.46 -8.36
N SER A 3 38.93 -24.23 -7.30
CA SER A 3 37.82 -25.21 -7.26
C SER A 3 36.70 -24.84 -6.28
N SER A 4 37.02 -24.18 -5.16
CA SER A 4 36.00 -23.84 -4.14
C SER A 4 35.05 -22.72 -4.58
N THR A 5 35.53 -21.74 -5.36
CA THR A 5 34.71 -20.60 -5.83
C THR A 5 33.66 -21.00 -6.86
N LYS A 6 33.98 -21.96 -7.76
CA LYS A 6 32.99 -22.53 -8.70
C LYS A 6 31.90 -23.31 -7.99
N THR A 7 32.26 -24.05 -6.94
CA THR A 7 31.33 -24.89 -6.18
C THR A 7 30.39 -24.05 -5.29
N ALA A 8 30.93 -23.03 -4.60
CA ALA A 8 30.13 -22.10 -3.80
C ALA A 8 29.16 -21.28 -4.66
N ARG A 9 29.59 -20.82 -5.85
CA ARG A 9 28.72 -20.11 -6.80
C ARG A 9 27.61 -21.00 -7.34
N ALA A 10 27.90 -22.24 -7.72
CA ALA A 10 26.90 -23.19 -8.20
C ALA A 10 25.89 -23.60 -7.10
N LEU A 11 26.35 -23.71 -5.85
CA LEU A 11 25.49 -23.90 -4.68
C LEU A 11 24.57 -22.69 -4.45
N TRP A 12 25.11 -21.47 -4.54
CA TRP A 12 24.34 -20.24 -4.43
C TRP A 12 23.30 -20.10 -5.54
N GLU A 13 23.67 -20.37 -6.80
CA GLU A 13 22.75 -20.35 -7.94
C GLU A 13 21.67 -21.45 -7.83
N SER A 14 22.01 -22.65 -7.33
CA SER A 14 21.01 -23.69 -7.05
C SER A 14 20.05 -23.28 -5.93
N LEU A 15 20.54 -22.64 -4.87
CA LEU A 15 19.68 -22.09 -3.81
C LEU A 15 18.78 -20.97 -4.36
N ALA A 16 19.35 -20.02 -5.10
CA ALA A 16 18.63 -18.91 -5.72
C ALA A 16 17.53 -19.41 -6.67
N LYS A 17 17.83 -20.45 -7.46
CA LYS A 17 16.89 -21.09 -8.38
C LYS A 17 15.81 -21.90 -7.67
N LYS A 18 16.14 -22.59 -6.58
CA LYS A 18 15.20 -23.44 -5.82
C LYS A 18 14.26 -22.61 -4.95
N TYR A 19 14.73 -21.47 -4.44
CA TYR A 19 13.97 -20.60 -3.54
C TYR A 19 13.42 -19.35 -4.20
N LYS A 20 13.73 -19.10 -5.49
CA LYS A 20 13.47 -17.82 -6.16
C LYS A 20 13.68 -16.66 -5.18
N ILE A 21 14.91 -16.50 -4.69
CA ILE A 21 15.20 -15.55 -3.60
C ILE A 21 14.68 -14.13 -3.92
N GLU A 22 14.64 -13.77 -5.20
CA GLU A 22 13.99 -12.56 -5.72
C GLU A 22 12.47 -12.50 -5.44
N ASP A 23 11.73 -13.58 -5.69
CA ASP A 23 10.27 -13.73 -5.50
C ASP A 23 9.92 -13.68 -4.00
N ALA A 24 10.71 -14.35 -3.15
CA ALA A 24 10.53 -14.29 -1.69
C ALA A 24 10.89 -12.92 -1.08
N GLY A 25 11.95 -12.28 -1.59
CA GLY A 25 12.35 -10.93 -1.16
C GLY A 25 11.35 -9.85 -1.61
N LEU A 26 10.84 -9.97 -2.85
CA LEU A 26 9.84 -9.07 -3.41
C LEU A 26 8.52 -9.17 -2.66
N LYS A 27 8.05 -10.39 -2.36
CA LYS A 27 6.86 -10.61 -1.52
C LYS A 27 6.97 -9.94 -0.16
N LYS A 28 8.10 -10.12 0.53
CA LYS A 28 8.36 -9.48 1.82
C LYS A 28 8.31 -7.96 1.69
N PHE A 29 8.99 -7.39 0.69
CA PHE A 29 9.06 -5.96 0.48
C PHE A 29 7.68 -5.33 0.18
N ILE A 30 6.85 -5.99 -0.63
CA ILE A 30 5.51 -5.50 -0.95
C ILE A 30 4.61 -5.53 0.29
N VAL A 31 4.67 -6.61 1.09
CA VAL A 31 3.93 -6.71 2.36
C VAL A 31 4.39 -5.64 3.36
N GLU A 32 5.70 -5.41 3.46
CA GLU A 32 6.27 -4.35 4.31
C GLU A 32 5.77 -2.97 3.86
N LYS A 33 5.85 -2.65 2.57
CA LYS A 33 5.27 -1.43 1.99
C LYS A 33 3.79 -1.27 2.32
N PHE A 34 2.99 -2.34 2.20
CA PHE A 34 1.56 -2.30 2.51
C PHE A 34 1.28 -1.98 3.99
N LEU A 35 2.04 -2.60 4.89
CA LEU A 35 1.89 -2.39 6.34
C LEU A 35 2.32 -0.98 6.74
N GLU A 36 3.44 -0.50 6.22
CA GLU A 36 4.03 0.80 6.55
C GLU A 36 3.32 1.99 5.87
N PHE A 37 2.56 1.75 4.80
CA PHE A 37 1.86 2.82 4.08
C PHE A 37 0.94 3.60 5.02
N LYS A 38 1.05 4.93 5.05
CA LYS A 38 0.18 5.82 5.81
C LYS A 38 -0.08 7.07 4.98
N MET A 39 -1.32 7.52 4.93
CA MET A 39 -1.61 8.78 4.26
C MET A 39 -1.23 9.95 5.18
N VAL A 40 -0.67 10.99 4.59
CA VAL A 40 -0.27 12.22 5.25
C VAL A 40 -1.10 13.38 4.72
N ASP A 41 -1.40 14.34 5.59
CA ASP A 41 -2.20 15.52 5.24
C ASP A 41 -1.49 16.46 4.24
N SER A 42 -0.15 16.38 4.14
CA SER A 42 0.66 17.22 3.25
C SER A 42 0.62 16.81 1.78
N LYS A 43 0.03 15.65 1.46
CA LYS A 43 -0.08 15.11 0.09
C LYS A 43 -1.54 15.04 -0.34
N ILE A 44 -1.78 15.18 -1.64
CA ILE A 44 -3.12 15.02 -2.23
C ILE A 44 -3.61 13.59 -1.98
N VAL A 45 -4.81 13.46 -1.40
CA VAL A 45 -5.43 12.16 -1.08
C VAL A 45 -5.51 11.25 -2.30
N MET A 46 -5.88 11.78 -3.46
CA MET A 46 -5.98 11.01 -4.69
C MET A 46 -4.66 10.33 -5.09
N ASN A 47 -3.54 11.06 -5.01
CA ASN A 47 -2.22 10.50 -5.35
C ASN A 47 -1.85 9.38 -4.37
N GLN A 48 -2.16 9.57 -3.08
CA GLN A 48 -1.92 8.56 -2.06
C GLN A 48 -2.80 7.31 -2.23
N VAL A 49 -4.05 7.48 -2.66
CA VAL A 49 -4.94 6.37 -3.01
C VAL A 49 -4.36 5.59 -4.20
N GLN A 50 -3.85 6.27 -5.22
CA GLN A 50 -3.19 5.61 -6.36
C GLN A 50 -1.93 4.85 -5.92
N GLU A 51 -1.08 5.44 -5.08
CA GLU A 51 0.09 4.76 -4.50
C GLU A 51 -0.33 3.48 -3.74
N PHE A 52 -1.41 3.53 -2.96
CA PHE A 52 -1.95 2.37 -2.26
C PHE A 52 -2.50 1.29 -3.21
N GLN A 53 -3.21 1.71 -4.26
CA GLN A 53 -3.73 0.79 -5.29
C GLN A 53 -2.60 0.05 -6.02
N ILE A 54 -1.47 0.71 -6.27
CA ILE A 54 -0.29 0.07 -6.86
C ILE A 54 0.24 -1.03 -5.94
N ILE A 55 0.32 -0.77 -4.63
CA ILE A 55 0.75 -1.80 -3.66
C ILE A 55 -0.20 -3.00 -3.64
N LEU A 56 -1.52 -2.76 -3.71
CA LEU A 56 -2.52 -3.84 -3.80
C LEU A 56 -2.38 -4.64 -5.11
N HIS A 57 -2.09 -3.97 -6.21
CA HIS A 57 -1.85 -4.60 -7.50
C HIS A 57 -0.58 -5.49 -7.44
N ASP A 58 0.50 -5.00 -6.84
CA ASP A 58 1.74 -5.76 -6.65
C ASP A 58 1.52 -6.99 -5.76
N LEU A 59 0.73 -6.86 -4.68
CA LEU A 59 0.32 -8.01 -3.84
C LEU A 59 -0.42 -9.06 -4.67
N HIS A 60 -1.35 -8.62 -5.52
CA HIS A 60 -2.11 -9.53 -6.38
C HIS A 60 -1.23 -10.22 -7.43
N ALA A 61 -0.30 -9.48 -8.05
CA ALA A 61 0.65 -10.02 -9.03
C ALA A 61 1.56 -11.11 -8.43
N GLU A 62 1.92 -10.97 -7.14
CA GLU A 62 2.68 -11.97 -6.39
C GLU A 62 1.84 -13.15 -5.87
N GLY A 63 0.53 -13.19 -6.20
CA GLY A 63 -0.40 -14.24 -5.77
C GLY A 63 -0.95 -14.05 -4.35
N MET A 64 -0.70 -12.92 -3.70
CA MET A 64 -1.19 -12.58 -2.36
C MET A 64 -2.51 -11.81 -2.43
N LYS A 65 -3.53 -12.43 -3.04
CA LYS A 65 -4.85 -11.79 -3.18
C LYS A 65 -5.52 -11.60 -1.81
N LEU A 66 -5.74 -10.34 -1.42
CA LEU A 66 -6.52 -9.98 -0.23
C LEU A 66 -8.03 -9.98 -0.55
N SER A 67 -8.86 -10.29 0.44
CA SER A 67 -10.32 -10.10 0.30
C SER A 67 -10.65 -8.61 0.20
N GLU A 68 -11.79 -8.27 -0.42
CA GLU A 68 -12.23 -6.87 -0.56
C GLU A 68 -12.23 -6.11 0.77
N PHE A 69 -12.65 -6.78 1.85
CA PHE A 69 -12.62 -6.20 3.19
C PHE A 69 -11.19 -5.82 3.64
N PHE A 70 -10.20 -6.69 3.40
CA PHE A 70 -8.80 -6.41 3.73
C PHE A 70 -8.14 -5.39 2.78
N GLN A 71 -8.78 -5.06 1.65
CA GLN A 71 -8.35 -3.95 0.79
C GLN A 71 -8.95 -2.62 1.26
N VAL A 72 -10.24 -2.61 1.60
CA VAL A 72 -11.00 -1.38 1.93
C VAL A 72 -10.78 -0.93 3.37
N ALA A 73 -10.74 -1.84 4.35
CA ALA A 73 -10.61 -1.48 5.75
C ALA A 73 -9.30 -0.70 6.04
N PRO A 74 -8.12 -1.14 5.58
CA PRO A 74 -6.89 -0.37 5.78
C PRO A 74 -6.90 0.96 5.05
N MET A 75 -7.56 1.06 3.89
CA MET A 75 -7.69 2.32 3.15
C MET A 75 -8.50 3.35 3.96
N ILE A 76 -9.58 2.93 4.62
CA ILE A 76 -10.39 3.79 5.50
C ILE A 76 -9.61 4.16 6.77
N GLU A 77 -8.88 3.21 7.37
CA GLU A 77 -8.11 3.43 8.59
C GLU A 77 -6.95 4.42 8.36
N LYS A 78 -6.25 4.26 7.22
CA LYS A 78 -5.07 5.04 6.83
C LYS A 78 -5.42 6.42 6.25
N LEU A 79 -6.71 6.79 6.16
CA LEU A 79 -7.14 8.11 5.71
C LEU A 79 -6.53 9.23 6.58
N PRO A 80 -6.13 10.36 5.99
CA PRO A 80 -5.59 11.47 6.74
C PRO A 80 -6.61 12.02 7.76
N PRO A 81 -6.16 12.50 8.93
CA PRO A 81 -7.02 13.13 9.94
C PRO A 81 -7.96 14.20 9.36
N LEU A 82 -7.49 14.99 8.39
CA LEU A 82 -8.30 16.03 7.75
C LEU A 82 -9.52 15.45 7.00
N TRP A 83 -9.42 14.24 6.45
CA TRP A 83 -10.54 13.60 5.74
C TRP A 83 -11.61 13.06 6.69
N LYS A 84 -11.22 12.63 7.90
CA LYS A 84 -12.16 12.23 8.96
C LYS A 84 -13.03 13.42 9.41
N ASN A 85 -12.48 14.62 9.38
CA ASN A 85 -13.21 15.86 9.68
C ASN A 85 -14.05 16.36 8.50
N PHE A 86 -13.64 16.11 7.25
CA PHE A 86 -14.43 16.47 6.05
C PHE A 86 -15.80 15.78 6.04
N LYS A 87 -15.87 14.51 6.46
CA LYS A 87 -17.13 13.76 6.58
C LYS A 87 -18.08 14.32 7.65
N LYS A 88 -17.58 15.18 8.55
CA LYS A 88 -18.35 15.83 9.61
C LYS A 88 -18.75 17.27 9.26
N LEU A 89 -18.43 17.81 8.08
CA LEU A 89 -18.84 19.15 7.73
C LEU A 89 -20.38 19.21 7.59
N PRO A 90 -21.11 19.94 8.44
CA PRO A 90 -22.54 20.12 8.28
C PRO A 90 -22.81 21.08 7.12
N LYS A 91 -23.95 20.91 6.47
CA LYS A 91 -24.54 21.81 5.46
C LYS A 91 -24.90 23.20 6.02
N ALA A 92 -23.97 23.90 6.65
CA ALA A 92 -24.21 25.25 7.17
C ALA A 92 -23.92 26.27 6.06
N GLN A 93 -24.78 26.32 5.04
CA GLN A 93 -24.96 27.49 4.15
C GLN A 93 -26.15 27.23 3.20
N ALA A 94 -27.33 26.98 3.75
CA ALA A 94 -28.58 27.02 2.99
C ALA A 94 -29.77 27.26 3.92
N GLU A 95 -29.72 28.26 4.80
CA GLU A 95 -30.90 28.75 5.51
C GLU A 95 -30.56 30.10 6.18
N GLY A 96 -31.31 31.16 5.84
CA GLY A 96 -31.41 32.36 6.67
C GLY A 96 -31.01 33.71 6.09
N ASN A 97 -31.42 34.07 4.87
CA ASN A 97 -31.70 35.49 4.57
C ASN A 97 -33.19 35.61 4.24
N GLY A 98 -34.01 35.61 5.30
CA GLY A 98 -35.34 36.23 5.24
C GLY A 98 -35.13 37.71 4.95
N PHE A 99 -35.74 38.19 3.87
CA PHE A 99 -35.98 39.61 3.66
C PHE A 99 -36.87 40.07 4.82
N GLU A 100 -36.35 40.95 5.68
CA GLU A 100 -37.16 41.84 6.51
C GLU A 100 -37.65 43.01 5.64
N ASP A 101 -38.82 43.53 6.02
CA ASP A 101 -39.80 44.35 5.29
C ASP A 101 -39.29 45.52 4.42
#